data_AF-A0A0J1IUX0-F1
#
_entry.id   AF-A0A0J1IUX0-F1
#
_cell.length_a   1.000
_cell.length_b   1.000
_cell.length_c   1.000
_cell.angle_alpha   90.00
_cell.angle_beta   90.00
_cell.angle_gamma   90.00
#
_symmetry.space_group_name_H-M   'P 1'
#
loop_
_entity.id
_entity.type
_entity.pdbx_description
1 polymer ?
#
loop_
_entity_poly.entity_id
_entity_poly.type
_entity_poly.pdbx_seq_one_letter_code
_entity_poly.pdbx_strand_id
1 'polypeptide(L)'
;MSLLSQLDTYYASLLEFEKAKSSAGLFMSDANTDAIIAQCQSFIADPDNNFLIEIFNDKVDSFPELTPEECANFKVRHKDIILKKVIPAYENLITGLTALKGTGKNNAGLCNFPDGKKYYEYLVKDTTGSNASIDQIQKRLMDQVQTDFTELQTLLAKNPTLLSSVSGMAASSPEAILNDLQKKMADDFPTSPQVNVNVKYVHSSLEKYLSPAFYLSPPIDNLIDNVIYINQASDYSGLELYTTLAHEGYPGHLYQTIYSGSTNADPVRSLLNFGGYSEGWATYVEFQSYQYADVDQDVAALYRLNRSIMLGISSLLDIAINYHGYDRNATAAYLNQIGFSDPEIANNMYDIIIEAPANYLKYYVGCLSFMDIRDKFKKELGDKFNLKEFHEQILTIGPAPFPVLEKYLENYYQLG
;
A
#
# COMPACT_ATOMS: atom_id res chain seq x y z
N MET A 1 6.49 -25.85 -9.55
CA MET A 1 6.93 -26.41 -10.84
C MET A 1 5.82 -26.46 -11.88
N SER A 2 4.71 -27.20 -11.69
CA SER A 2 3.64 -27.30 -12.71
C SER A 2 3.03 -25.96 -13.14
N LEU A 3 2.90 -25.01 -12.21
CA LEU A 3 2.46 -23.64 -12.53
C LEU A 3 3.50 -22.88 -13.38
N LEU A 4 4.78 -22.92 -12.99
CA LEU A 4 5.87 -22.27 -13.73
C LEU A 4 6.01 -22.81 -15.15
N SER A 5 5.68 -24.09 -15.37
CA SER A 5 5.71 -24.72 -16.69
C SER A 5 4.59 -24.23 -17.63
N GLN A 6 3.59 -23.50 -17.13
CA GLN A 6 2.48 -22.93 -17.90
C GLN A 6 2.63 -21.42 -18.13
N LEU A 7 3.76 -20.83 -17.72
CA LEU A 7 3.97 -19.38 -17.82
C LEU A 7 3.97 -18.89 -19.27
N ASP A 8 4.40 -19.74 -20.20
CA ASP A 8 4.32 -19.49 -21.65
C ASP A 8 2.88 -19.22 -22.10
N THR A 9 1.95 -20.07 -21.67
CA THR A 9 0.53 -19.99 -22.01
C THR A 9 -0.13 -18.81 -21.31
N TYR A 10 0.22 -18.56 -20.04
CA TYR A 10 -0.29 -17.42 -19.28
C TYR A 10 0.16 -16.07 -19.87
N TYR A 11 1.43 -15.93 -20.23
CA TYR A 11 1.91 -14.67 -20.83
C TYR A 11 1.43 -14.49 -22.26
N ALA A 12 1.19 -15.58 -23.00
CA ALA A 12 0.52 -15.50 -24.30
C ALA A 12 -0.90 -14.91 -24.16
N SER A 13 -1.70 -15.36 -23.18
CA SER A 13 -3.05 -14.80 -22.97
C SER A 13 -3.01 -13.34 -22.49
N LEU A 14 -2.02 -12.97 -21.67
CA LEU A 14 -1.80 -11.58 -21.28
C LEU A 14 -1.47 -10.70 -22.49
N LEU A 15 -0.62 -11.17 -23.41
CA LEU A 15 -0.32 -10.45 -24.65
C LEU A 15 -1.54 -10.34 -25.58
N GLU A 16 -2.41 -11.34 -25.62
CA GLU A 16 -3.68 -11.24 -26.36
C GLU A 16 -4.57 -10.13 -25.78
N PHE A 17 -4.65 -10.05 -24.45
CA PHE A 17 -5.38 -8.99 -23.78
C PHE A 17 -4.78 -7.60 -24.04
N GLU A 18 -3.46 -7.45 -23.98
CA GLU A 18 -2.79 -6.17 -24.27
C GLU A 18 -2.95 -5.74 -25.74
N LYS A 19 -2.94 -6.70 -26.69
CA LYS A 19 -3.27 -6.42 -28.10
C LYS A 19 -4.73 -5.96 -28.27
N ALA A 20 -5.66 -6.54 -27.51
CA ALA A 20 -7.05 -6.11 -27.51
C ALA A 20 -7.21 -4.69 -26.94
N LYS A 21 -6.54 -4.38 -25.81
CA LYS A 21 -6.47 -3.03 -25.24
C LYS A 21 -5.91 -2.02 -26.24
N SER A 22 -4.80 -2.36 -26.90
CA SER A 22 -4.19 -1.55 -27.95
C SER A 22 -5.12 -1.29 -29.12
N SER A 23 -5.81 -2.32 -29.62
CA SER A 23 -6.80 -2.19 -30.69
C SER A 23 -7.98 -1.29 -30.29
N ALA A 24 -8.34 -1.27 -29.00
CA ALA A 24 -9.36 -0.38 -28.44
C ALA A 24 -8.85 1.04 -28.11
N GLY A 25 -7.56 1.33 -28.31
CA GLY A 25 -6.94 2.61 -27.94
C GLY A 25 -6.73 2.80 -26.44
N LEU A 26 -6.79 1.72 -25.65
CA LEU A 26 -6.67 1.68 -24.19
C LEU A 26 -5.34 1.10 -23.72
N PHE A 27 -4.35 0.98 -24.61
CA PHE A 27 -3.01 0.57 -24.22
C PHE A 27 -2.33 1.67 -23.42
N MET A 28 -1.45 1.26 -22.51
CA MET A 28 -0.70 2.15 -21.63
C MET A 28 0.27 3.05 -22.40
N SER A 29 0.84 4.03 -21.70
CA SER A 29 1.85 4.92 -22.27
C SER A 29 3.14 4.16 -22.61
N ASP A 30 3.95 4.72 -23.51
CA ASP A 30 5.26 4.15 -23.84
C ASP A 30 6.20 4.16 -22.63
N ALA A 31 6.10 5.17 -21.77
CA ALA A 31 6.89 5.26 -20.54
C ALA A 31 6.57 4.10 -19.59
N ASN A 32 5.29 3.80 -19.36
CA ASN A 32 4.88 2.68 -18.51
C ASN A 32 5.27 1.34 -19.14
N THR A 33 5.12 1.23 -20.47
CA THR A 33 5.57 0.04 -21.21
C THR A 33 7.07 -0.19 -21.04
N ASP A 34 7.88 0.87 -21.13
CA ASP A 34 9.33 0.81 -20.93
C ASP A 34 9.71 0.43 -19.50
N ALA A 35 8.98 0.94 -18.50
CA ALA A 35 9.18 0.55 -17.10
C ALA A 35 8.91 -0.95 -16.87
N ILE A 36 7.81 -1.49 -17.41
CA ILE A 36 7.48 -2.92 -17.33
C ILE A 36 8.52 -3.77 -18.05
N ILE A 37 8.95 -3.36 -19.25
CA ILE A 37 10.00 -4.05 -20.01
C ILE A 37 11.30 -4.07 -19.21
N ALA A 38 11.70 -2.95 -18.60
CA ALA A 38 12.90 -2.87 -17.79
C ALA A 38 12.84 -3.82 -16.57
N GLN A 39 11.69 -3.91 -15.89
CA GLN A 39 11.49 -4.88 -14.81
C GLN A 39 11.61 -6.33 -15.31
N CYS A 40 10.99 -6.65 -16.44
CA CYS A 40 11.10 -7.97 -17.06
C CYS A 40 12.55 -8.31 -17.43
N GLN A 41 13.28 -7.36 -18.03
CA GLN A 41 14.69 -7.51 -18.37
C GLN A 41 15.56 -7.73 -17.14
N SER A 42 15.30 -6.97 -16.06
CA SER A 42 16.00 -7.14 -14.78
C SER A 42 15.77 -8.53 -14.18
N PHE A 43 14.56 -9.07 -14.30
CA PHE A 43 14.23 -10.42 -13.82
C PHE A 43 14.98 -11.52 -14.58
N ILE A 44 15.16 -11.37 -15.90
CA ILE A 44 15.84 -12.35 -16.76
C ILE A 44 17.33 -12.06 -17.00
N ALA A 45 17.89 -11.04 -16.37
CA ALA A 45 19.25 -10.57 -16.66
C ALA A 45 20.34 -11.61 -16.34
N ASP A 46 20.13 -12.43 -15.31
CA ASP A 46 20.98 -13.56 -14.95
C ASP A 46 20.13 -14.84 -14.78
N PRO A 47 19.82 -15.54 -15.88
CA PRO A 47 18.96 -16.73 -15.86
C PRO A 47 19.48 -17.86 -14.95
N ASP A 48 20.81 -18.03 -14.91
CA ASP A 48 21.45 -19.15 -14.22
C ASP A 48 21.45 -18.98 -12.70
N ASN A 49 21.45 -17.72 -12.24
CA ASN A 49 21.39 -17.32 -10.82
C ASN A 49 20.08 -16.59 -10.49
N ASN A 50 18.99 -16.86 -11.22
CA ASN A 50 17.70 -16.24 -10.94
C ASN A 50 17.23 -16.61 -9.52
N PHE A 51 16.76 -15.62 -8.75
CA PHE A 51 16.42 -15.79 -7.32
C PHE A 51 15.35 -16.87 -7.07
N LEU A 52 14.49 -17.21 -8.06
CA LEU A 52 13.54 -18.31 -7.92
C LEU A 52 14.25 -19.66 -7.77
N ILE A 53 15.42 -19.83 -8.39
CA ILE A 53 16.24 -21.05 -8.26
C ILE A 53 16.76 -21.16 -6.83
N GLU A 54 17.35 -20.09 -6.30
CA GLU A 54 17.87 -20.04 -4.93
C GLU A 54 16.78 -20.33 -3.90
N ILE A 55 15.67 -19.58 -3.94
CA ILE A 55 14.55 -19.76 -3.01
C ILE A 55 13.98 -21.18 -3.09
N PHE A 56 13.86 -21.76 -4.28
CA PHE A 56 13.36 -23.13 -4.43
C PHE A 56 14.34 -24.14 -3.84
N ASN A 57 15.64 -23.97 -4.07
CA ASN A 57 16.67 -24.87 -3.55
C ASN A 57 16.66 -24.88 -2.02
N ASP A 58 16.59 -23.70 -1.39
CA ASP A 58 16.54 -23.57 0.07
C ASP A 58 15.29 -24.23 0.68
N LYS A 59 14.14 -24.05 0.02
CA LYS A 59 12.87 -24.67 0.45
C LYS A 59 12.90 -26.20 0.33
N VAL A 60 13.51 -26.72 -0.73
CA VAL A 60 13.64 -28.17 -0.93
C VAL A 60 14.63 -28.77 0.07
N ASP A 61 15.76 -28.09 0.34
CA ASP A 61 16.75 -28.57 1.32
C ASP A 61 16.24 -28.56 2.76
N SER A 62 15.36 -27.62 3.09
CA SER A 62 14.73 -27.52 4.40
C SER A 62 13.53 -28.45 4.59
N PHE A 63 13.14 -29.22 3.56
CA PHE A 63 11.99 -30.10 3.64
C PHE A 63 12.38 -31.47 4.22
N PRO A 64 11.95 -31.81 5.44
CA PRO A 64 12.50 -32.95 6.19
C PRO A 64 12.12 -34.32 5.61
N GLU A 65 11.07 -34.40 4.79
CA GLU A 65 10.58 -35.66 4.23
C GLU A 65 11.27 -36.05 2.92
N LEU A 66 12.11 -35.18 2.34
CA LEU A 66 12.81 -35.47 1.09
C LEU A 66 14.20 -36.05 1.34
N THR A 67 14.54 -37.08 0.59
CA THR A 67 15.90 -37.61 0.55
C THR A 67 16.85 -36.67 -0.22
N PRO A 68 18.17 -36.72 0.02
CA PRO A 68 19.14 -35.91 -0.73
C PRO A 68 19.06 -36.12 -2.25
N GLU A 69 18.73 -37.34 -2.71
CA GLU A 69 18.57 -37.65 -4.13
C GLU A 69 17.31 -37.00 -4.73
N GLU A 70 16.18 -37.05 -4.01
CA GLU A 70 14.96 -36.37 -4.42
C GLU A 70 15.15 -34.85 -4.47
N CYS A 71 15.81 -34.27 -3.46
CA CYS A 71 16.17 -32.87 -3.45
C CYS A 71 16.98 -32.50 -4.69
N ALA A 72 18.04 -33.25 -4.99
CA ALA A 72 18.88 -33.01 -6.17
C ALA A 72 18.06 -33.07 -7.48
N ASN A 73 17.18 -34.06 -7.62
CA ASN A 73 16.31 -34.19 -8.80
C ASN A 73 15.36 -32.99 -8.95
N PHE A 74 14.72 -32.56 -7.85
CA PHE A 74 13.84 -31.40 -7.88
C PHE A 74 14.56 -30.12 -8.25
N LYS A 75 15.77 -29.88 -7.72
CA LYS A 75 16.56 -28.70 -8.06
C LYS A 75 16.93 -28.67 -9.54
N VAL A 76 17.37 -29.80 -10.11
CA VAL A 76 17.67 -29.92 -11.55
C VAL A 76 16.43 -29.63 -12.38
N ARG A 77 15.30 -30.29 -12.07
CA ARG A 77 14.04 -30.09 -12.79
C ARG A 77 13.53 -28.65 -12.69
N HIS A 78 13.64 -28.04 -11.51
CA HIS A 78 13.21 -26.67 -11.30
C HIS A 78 14.06 -25.69 -12.11
N LYS A 79 15.39 -25.80 -12.04
CA LYS A 79 16.31 -24.99 -12.86
C LYS A 79 16.01 -25.15 -14.35
N ASP A 80 15.76 -26.37 -14.81
CA ASP A 80 15.35 -26.63 -16.20
C ASP A 80 14.05 -25.90 -16.58
N ILE A 81 13.05 -25.87 -15.69
CA ILE A 81 11.80 -25.13 -15.92
C ILE A 81 12.06 -23.63 -15.98
N ILE A 82 12.90 -23.07 -15.08
CA ILE A 82 13.24 -21.65 -15.12
C ILE A 82 13.86 -21.31 -16.48
N LEU A 83 14.92 -22.01 -16.87
CA LEU A 83 15.67 -21.71 -18.09
C LEU A 83 14.87 -21.97 -19.38
N LYS A 84 14.07 -23.03 -19.43
CA LYS A 84 13.40 -23.47 -20.67
C LYS A 84 11.96 -22.98 -20.82
N LYS A 85 11.32 -22.53 -19.73
CA LYS A 85 9.91 -22.10 -19.73
C LYS A 85 9.71 -20.69 -19.20
N VAL A 86 10.28 -20.37 -18.04
CA VAL A 86 10.05 -19.05 -17.42
C VAL A 86 10.78 -17.96 -18.20
N ILE A 87 12.09 -18.10 -18.41
CA ILE A 87 12.89 -17.09 -19.09
C ILE A 87 12.35 -16.81 -20.52
N PRO A 88 12.09 -17.82 -21.37
CA PRO A 88 11.51 -17.57 -22.70
C PRO A 88 10.12 -16.94 -22.67
N ALA A 89 9.31 -17.21 -21.64
CA ALA A 89 8.00 -16.56 -21.49
C ALA A 89 8.16 -15.05 -21.26
N TYR A 90 9.10 -14.63 -20.40
CA TYR A 90 9.42 -13.22 -20.17
C TYR A 90 9.99 -12.55 -21.43
N GLU A 91 10.87 -13.22 -22.18
CA GLU A 91 11.38 -12.71 -23.47
C GLU A 91 10.24 -12.47 -24.48
N ASN A 92 9.27 -13.39 -24.53
CA ASN A 92 8.09 -13.26 -25.38
C ASN A 92 7.20 -12.09 -24.94
N LEU A 93 7.01 -11.92 -23.63
CA LEU A 93 6.29 -10.77 -23.06
C LEU A 93 6.98 -9.44 -23.42
N ILE A 94 8.30 -9.34 -23.23
CA ILE A 94 9.09 -8.16 -23.60
C ILE A 94 8.90 -7.82 -25.09
N THR A 95 9.04 -8.83 -25.96
CA THR A 95 8.89 -8.66 -27.41
C THR A 95 7.49 -8.19 -27.78
N GLY A 96 6.47 -8.82 -27.19
CA GLY A 96 5.07 -8.49 -27.45
C GLY A 96 4.70 -7.08 -26.98
N LEU A 97 5.14 -6.67 -25.78
CA LEU A 97 4.92 -5.31 -25.27
C LEU A 97 5.67 -4.27 -26.09
N THR A 98 6.92 -4.55 -26.49
CA THR A 98 7.71 -3.65 -27.34
C THR A 98 7.01 -3.36 -28.67
N ALA A 99 6.37 -4.37 -29.26
CA ALA A 99 5.63 -4.24 -30.51
C ALA A 99 4.35 -3.38 -30.39
N LEU A 100 3.84 -3.16 -29.17
CA LEU A 100 2.66 -2.34 -28.90
C LEU A 100 2.99 -0.88 -28.55
N LYS A 101 4.27 -0.52 -28.41
CA LYS A 101 4.67 0.87 -28.21
C LYS A 101 4.16 1.78 -29.34
N GLY A 102 3.79 3.00 -29.00
CA GLY A 102 3.21 4.00 -29.90
C GLY A 102 1.71 3.77 -30.22
N THR A 103 1.11 2.69 -29.73
CA THR A 103 -0.32 2.40 -29.99
C THR A 103 -1.25 3.05 -28.97
N GLY A 104 -0.76 3.38 -27.77
CA GLY A 104 -1.51 4.09 -26.74
C GLY A 104 -2.03 5.44 -27.23
N LYS A 105 -3.27 5.79 -26.86
CA LYS A 105 -3.97 6.99 -27.36
C LYS A 105 -4.09 8.12 -26.33
N ASN A 106 -3.76 7.86 -25.07
CA ASN A 106 -3.81 8.83 -23.99
C ASN A 106 -2.58 8.70 -23.10
N ASN A 107 -1.84 9.81 -22.94
CA ASN A 107 -0.68 9.93 -22.04
C ASN A 107 -0.94 10.91 -20.88
N ALA A 108 -2.21 11.21 -20.63
CA ALA A 108 -2.67 12.11 -19.58
C ALA A 108 -3.70 11.40 -18.68
N GLY A 109 -4.25 12.12 -17.71
CA GLY A 109 -5.22 11.56 -16.76
C GLY A 109 -6.46 10.94 -17.41
N LEU A 110 -7.13 10.07 -16.65
CA LEU A 110 -8.25 9.25 -17.13
C LEU A 110 -9.36 10.05 -17.82
N CYS A 111 -9.63 11.29 -17.42
CA CYS A 111 -10.65 12.15 -18.02
C CYS A 111 -10.50 12.38 -19.53
N ASN A 112 -9.32 12.08 -20.12
CA ASN A 112 -9.08 12.20 -21.55
C ASN A 112 -9.57 10.98 -22.36
N PHE A 113 -10.01 9.90 -21.70
CA PHE A 113 -10.72 8.81 -22.36
C PHE A 113 -12.23 9.09 -22.49
N PRO A 114 -12.92 8.47 -23.46
CA PRO A 114 -14.38 8.41 -23.48
C PRO A 114 -14.92 7.88 -22.14
N ASP A 115 -15.88 8.58 -21.54
CA ASP A 115 -16.42 8.30 -20.20
C ASP A 115 -15.38 8.26 -19.06
N GLY A 116 -14.16 8.77 -19.28
CA GLY A 116 -13.04 8.68 -18.35
C GLY A 116 -13.32 9.28 -16.96
N LYS A 117 -14.07 10.38 -16.88
CA LYS A 117 -14.50 10.96 -15.60
C LYS A 117 -15.44 10.04 -14.81
N LYS A 118 -16.41 9.40 -15.50
CA LYS A 118 -17.33 8.44 -14.87
C LYS A 118 -16.59 7.19 -14.40
N TYR A 119 -15.62 6.73 -15.20
CA TYR A 119 -14.74 5.63 -14.80
C TYR A 119 -13.90 6.00 -13.57
N TYR A 120 -13.36 7.22 -13.51
CA TYR A 120 -12.63 7.70 -12.33
C TYR A 120 -13.54 7.80 -11.09
N GLU A 121 -14.77 8.31 -11.22
CA GLU A 121 -15.75 8.31 -10.12
C GLU A 121 -16.03 6.90 -9.58
N TYR A 122 -16.21 5.93 -10.49
CA TYR A 122 -16.35 4.51 -10.12
C TYR A 122 -15.09 4.00 -9.41
N LEU A 123 -13.90 4.26 -9.97
CA LEU A 123 -12.64 3.78 -9.44
C LEU A 123 -12.36 4.34 -8.06
N VAL A 124 -12.60 5.64 -7.82
CA VAL A 124 -12.46 6.26 -6.50
C VAL A 124 -13.42 5.62 -5.51
N LYS A 125 -14.67 5.39 -5.89
CA LYS A 125 -15.66 4.72 -5.01
C LYS A 125 -15.23 3.30 -4.64
N ASP A 126 -14.82 2.50 -5.63
CA ASP A 126 -14.36 1.11 -5.43
C ASP A 126 -13.10 1.05 -4.57
N THR A 127 -12.11 1.86 -4.93
CA THR A 127 -10.77 1.88 -4.32
C THR A 127 -10.80 2.42 -2.90
N THR A 128 -11.60 3.44 -2.62
CA THR A 128 -11.72 4.04 -1.27
C THR A 128 -12.79 3.39 -0.41
N GLY A 129 -13.79 2.72 -1.00
CA GLY A 129 -14.96 2.25 -0.27
C GLY A 129 -15.88 3.38 0.24
N SER A 130 -15.69 4.63 -0.23
CA SER A 130 -16.51 5.79 0.11
C SER A 130 -17.59 6.04 -0.94
N ASN A 131 -18.79 6.46 -0.50
CA ASN A 131 -19.88 6.89 -1.38
C ASN A 131 -19.86 8.41 -1.66
N ALA A 132 -18.89 9.15 -1.11
CA ALA A 132 -18.78 10.58 -1.34
C ALA A 132 -18.46 10.90 -2.81
N SER A 133 -19.04 11.99 -3.31
CA SER A 133 -18.69 12.54 -4.63
C SER A 133 -17.25 13.05 -4.66
N ILE A 134 -16.67 13.19 -5.86
CA ILE A 134 -15.32 13.76 -6.04
C ILE A 134 -15.21 15.14 -5.39
N ASP A 135 -16.22 15.99 -5.53
CA ASP A 135 -16.22 17.33 -4.91
C ASP A 135 -16.21 17.26 -3.38
N GLN A 136 -16.96 16.33 -2.77
CA GLN A 136 -16.97 16.13 -1.32
C GLN A 136 -15.62 15.61 -0.82
N ILE A 137 -15.03 14.65 -1.52
CA ILE A 137 -13.70 14.11 -1.21
C ILE A 137 -12.64 15.20 -1.32
N GLN A 138 -12.62 15.92 -2.45
CA GLN A 138 -11.68 17.02 -2.69
C GLN A 138 -11.81 18.09 -1.60
N LYS A 139 -13.04 18.48 -1.24
CA LYS A 139 -13.27 19.43 -0.16
C LYS A 139 -12.70 18.93 1.18
N ARG A 140 -13.01 17.68 1.56
CA ARG A 140 -12.53 17.09 2.83
C ARG A 140 -11.00 17.02 2.90
N LEU A 141 -10.35 16.70 1.77
CA LEU A 141 -8.89 16.70 1.63
C LEU A 141 -8.31 18.12 1.79
N MET A 142 -8.87 19.11 1.11
CA MET A 142 -8.44 20.51 1.22
C MET A 142 -8.59 21.04 2.65
N ASP A 143 -9.72 20.74 3.30
CA ASP A 143 -9.98 21.15 4.69
C ASP A 143 -8.95 20.51 5.65
N GLN A 144 -8.58 19.24 5.44
CA GLN A 144 -7.56 18.58 6.24
C GLN A 144 -6.17 19.19 6.04
N VAL A 145 -5.74 19.34 4.77
CA VAL A 145 -4.43 19.90 4.42
C VAL A 145 -4.30 21.30 5.01
N GLN A 146 -5.34 22.13 4.92
CA GLN A 146 -5.34 23.46 5.52
C GLN A 146 -5.23 23.42 7.05
N THR A 147 -5.92 22.48 7.70
CA THR A 147 -5.84 22.28 9.16
C THR A 147 -4.42 21.89 9.56
N ASP A 148 -3.83 20.90 8.88
CA ASP A 148 -2.50 20.39 9.19
C ASP A 148 -1.41 21.44 8.93
N PHE A 149 -1.52 22.23 7.85
CA PHE A 149 -0.61 23.36 7.61
C PHE A 149 -0.67 24.41 8.72
N THR A 150 -1.87 24.70 9.23
CA THR A 150 -2.05 25.67 10.31
C THR A 150 -1.46 25.15 11.63
N GLU A 151 -1.65 23.85 11.92
CA GLU A 151 -1.05 23.19 13.08
C GLU A 151 0.49 23.19 12.97
N LEU A 152 1.03 22.87 11.79
CA LEU A 152 2.46 22.89 11.53
C LEU A 152 3.08 24.28 11.71
N GLN A 153 2.44 25.33 11.19
CA GLN A 153 2.89 26.71 11.40
C GLN A 153 2.89 27.09 12.88
N THR A 154 1.87 26.69 13.63
CA THR A 154 1.77 26.93 15.07
C THR A 154 2.89 26.20 15.83
N LEU A 155 3.15 24.94 15.47
CA LEU A 155 4.22 24.13 16.03
C LEU A 155 5.59 24.76 15.80
N LEU A 156 5.89 25.19 14.57
CA LEU A 156 7.16 25.83 14.23
C LEU A 156 7.32 27.22 14.84
N ALA A 157 6.22 27.97 15.04
CA ALA A 157 6.27 29.24 15.77
C ALA A 157 6.58 29.04 17.26
N LYS A 158 6.06 27.97 17.86
CA LYS A 158 6.32 27.60 19.26
C LYS A 158 7.73 27.03 19.46
N ASN A 159 8.24 26.28 18.49
CA ASN A 159 9.55 25.64 18.53
C ASN A 159 10.34 25.91 17.22
N PRO A 160 10.92 27.12 17.05
CA PRO A 160 11.58 27.51 15.80
C PRO A 160 12.83 26.68 15.45
N THR A 161 13.43 26.04 16.44
CA THR A 161 14.61 25.18 16.25
C THR A 161 14.25 23.76 15.84
N LEU A 162 12.97 23.38 15.86
CA LEU A 162 12.50 22.01 15.67
C LEU A 162 13.06 21.35 14.40
N LEU A 163 13.04 22.06 13.27
CA LEU A 163 13.57 21.55 11.98
C LEU A 163 15.08 21.28 12.03
N SER A 164 15.82 22.03 12.84
CA SER A 164 17.27 21.89 13.00
C SER A 164 17.67 20.96 14.15
N SER A 165 16.74 20.65 15.05
CA SER A 165 16.95 19.83 16.24
C SER A 165 16.22 18.49 16.18
N VAL A 166 15.82 18.04 15.00
CA VAL A 166 15.22 16.71 14.80
C VAL A 166 16.26 15.65 15.15
N SER A 167 16.31 15.25 16.42
CA SER A 167 16.93 14.00 16.82
C SER A 167 15.90 12.90 16.59
N GLY A 168 16.13 12.08 15.55
CA GLY A 168 15.28 10.93 15.26
C GLY A 168 15.32 9.91 16.39
N MET A 169 14.35 9.00 16.38
CA MET A 169 14.36 7.81 17.22
C MET A 169 15.65 7.02 16.99
N ALA A 170 16.26 6.50 18.06
CA ALA A 170 17.44 5.64 17.94
C ALA A 170 17.13 4.39 17.11
N ALA A 171 18.04 3.99 16.22
CA ALA A 171 17.89 2.79 15.43
C ALA A 171 17.69 1.56 16.33
N SER A 172 16.68 0.77 16.01
CA SER A 172 16.29 -0.46 16.73
C SER A 172 16.01 -1.56 15.70
N SER A 173 16.13 -2.83 16.11
CA SER A 173 15.76 -3.92 15.21
C SER A 173 14.25 -3.93 14.94
N PRO A 174 13.81 -4.39 13.76
CA PRO A 174 12.39 -4.51 13.45
C PRO A 174 11.59 -5.32 14.49
N GLU A 175 12.16 -6.39 15.02
CA GLU A 175 11.52 -7.22 16.05
C GLU A 175 11.39 -6.47 17.38
N ALA A 176 12.39 -5.65 17.75
CA ALA A 176 12.31 -4.81 18.93
C ALA A 176 11.19 -3.76 18.79
N ILE A 177 11.06 -3.15 17.61
CA ILE A 177 10.00 -2.19 17.29
C ILE A 177 8.62 -2.86 17.36
N LEU A 178 8.42 -4.01 16.73
CA LEU A 178 7.14 -4.73 16.76
C LEU A 178 6.73 -5.13 18.19
N ASN A 179 7.70 -5.50 19.03
CA ASN A 179 7.46 -5.80 20.44
C ASN A 179 7.14 -4.54 21.27
N ASP A 180 7.76 -3.41 20.97
CA ASP A 180 7.47 -2.12 21.61
C ASP A 180 6.06 -1.62 21.25
N LEU A 181 5.71 -1.63 19.97
CA LEU A 181 4.40 -1.27 19.46
C LEU A 181 3.29 -2.08 20.13
N GLN A 182 3.42 -3.40 20.21
CA GLN A 182 2.45 -4.27 20.89
C GLN A 182 2.21 -3.91 22.36
N LYS A 183 3.26 -3.49 23.07
CA LYS A 183 3.13 -3.07 24.48
C LYS A 183 2.43 -1.72 24.59
N LYS A 184 2.85 -0.75 23.77
CA LYS A 184 2.37 0.64 23.88
C LYS A 184 0.96 0.83 23.32
N MET A 185 0.53 0.01 22.36
CA MET A 185 -0.83 0.05 21.82
C MET A 185 -1.89 -0.57 22.74
N ALA A 186 -1.49 -1.28 23.82
CA ALA A 186 -2.38 -2.17 24.57
C ALA A 186 -3.59 -1.47 25.23
N ASP A 187 -3.47 -0.19 25.56
CA ASP A 187 -4.55 0.61 26.16
C ASP A 187 -5.57 1.09 25.11
N ASP A 188 -5.14 1.23 23.85
CA ASP A 188 -5.95 1.79 22.77
C ASP A 188 -6.62 0.72 21.88
N PHE A 189 -6.18 -0.55 21.97
CA PHE A 189 -6.62 -1.62 21.09
C PHE A 189 -6.96 -2.92 21.85
N PRO A 190 -7.87 -3.78 21.32
CA PRO A 190 -8.16 -5.07 21.93
C PRO A 190 -6.96 -6.02 21.87
N THR A 191 -6.98 -7.07 22.69
CA THR A 191 -5.92 -8.06 22.68
C THR A 191 -5.90 -8.82 21.35
N SER A 192 -4.72 -8.89 20.73
CA SER A 192 -4.49 -9.64 19.50
C SER A 192 -4.58 -11.16 19.74
N PRO A 193 -5.08 -11.94 18.77
CA PRO A 193 -4.74 -13.35 18.65
C PRO A 193 -3.21 -13.56 18.67
N GLN A 194 -2.76 -14.63 19.31
CA GLN A 194 -1.34 -14.98 19.37
C GLN A 194 -0.91 -15.64 18.06
N VAL A 195 0.11 -15.09 17.41
CA VAL A 195 0.63 -15.53 16.12
C VAL A 195 2.15 -15.44 16.09
N ASN A 196 2.79 -16.18 15.20
CA ASN A 196 4.21 -16.08 14.90
C ASN A 196 4.42 -14.94 13.88
N VAL A 197 5.35 -14.02 14.18
CA VAL A 197 5.73 -12.95 13.24
C VAL A 197 7.19 -13.09 12.88
N ASN A 198 7.47 -13.28 11.60
CA ASN A 198 8.82 -13.39 11.07
C ASN A 198 9.16 -12.17 10.23
N VAL A 199 10.23 -11.48 10.57
CA VAL A 199 10.79 -10.43 9.73
C VAL A 199 11.73 -11.09 8.71
N LYS A 200 11.49 -10.83 7.43
CA LYS A 200 12.34 -11.26 6.32
C LYS A 200 12.81 -10.05 5.55
N TYR A 201 13.85 -10.23 4.76
CA TYR A 201 14.40 -9.17 3.94
C TYR A 201 14.15 -9.45 2.47
N VAL A 202 13.91 -8.38 1.72
CA VAL A 202 13.77 -8.42 0.27
C VAL A 202 15.09 -8.90 -0.34
N HIS A 203 15.00 -9.79 -1.33
CA HIS A 203 16.17 -10.23 -2.08
C HIS A 203 16.75 -9.06 -2.88
N SER A 204 18.08 -8.92 -2.95
CA SER A 204 18.78 -7.78 -3.56
C SER A 204 18.31 -7.45 -4.99
N SER A 205 17.98 -8.47 -5.79
CA SER A 205 17.46 -8.31 -7.15
C SER A 205 16.08 -7.61 -7.24
N LEU A 206 15.35 -7.52 -6.12
CA LEU A 206 14.00 -6.97 -6.04
C LEU A 206 13.95 -5.63 -5.30
N GLU A 207 15.04 -5.23 -4.63
CA GLU A 207 15.10 -4.03 -3.79
C GLU A 207 14.73 -2.74 -4.54
N LYS A 208 15.07 -2.65 -5.83
CA LYS A 208 14.74 -1.49 -6.67
C LYS A 208 13.25 -1.33 -6.95
N TYR A 209 12.46 -2.39 -6.82
CA TYR A 209 11.08 -2.44 -7.33
C TYR A 209 10.04 -2.63 -6.22
N LEU A 210 10.45 -2.93 -4.99
CA LEU A 210 9.54 -3.20 -3.88
C LEU A 210 9.53 -2.05 -2.86
N SER A 211 8.39 -1.92 -2.17
CA SER A 211 8.18 -0.97 -1.09
C SER A 211 9.21 -1.11 0.04
N PRO A 212 9.43 -0.05 0.85
CA PRO A 212 10.32 -0.09 2.02
C PRO A 212 10.03 -1.24 2.99
N ALA A 213 8.77 -1.59 3.18
CA ALA A 213 8.32 -2.80 3.85
C ALA A 213 6.97 -3.24 3.28
N PHE A 214 6.59 -4.50 3.51
CA PHE A 214 5.24 -4.99 3.26
C PHE A 214 4.93 -6.24 4.09
N TYR A 215 3.69 -6.33 4.57
CA TYR A 215 3.11 -7.54 5.16
C TYR A 215 2.67 -8.50 4.05
N LEU A 216 3.11 -9.75 4.12
CA LEU A 216 2.65 -10.81 3.23
C LEU A 216 1.41 -11.46 3.83
N SER A 217 0.25 -11.23 3.21
CA SER A 217 -1.01 -11.83 3.65
C SER A 217 -0.88 -13.37 3.76
N PRO A 218 -1.24 -13.95 4.91
CA PRO A 218 -1.14 -15.38 5.12
C PRO A 218 -2.18 -16.15 4.30
N PRO A 219 -1.94 -17.45 4.04
CA PRO A 219 -2.98 -18.35 3.57
C PRO A 219 -4.20 -18.34 4.51
N ILE A 220 -5.40 -18.49 3.95
CA ILE A 220 -6.65 -18.50 4.71
C ILE A 220 -6.72 -19.61 5.77
N ASP A 221 -5.96 -20.69 5.57
CA ASP A 221 -5.88 -21.86 6.45
C ASP A 221 -4.65 -21.83 7.38
N ASN A 222 -3.80 -20.81 7.29
CA ASN A 222 -2.69 -20.59 8.21
C ASN A 222 -2.55 -19.12 8.61
N LEU A 223 -3.38 -18.66 9.54
CA LEU A 223 -3.26 -17.33 10.15
C LEU A 223 -2.19 -17.25 11.24
N ILE A 224 -1.54 -18.36 11.60
CA ILE A 224 -0.57 -18.41 12.70
C ILE A 224 0.79 -17.90 12.24
N ASP A 225 1.25 -18.26 11.04
CA ASP A 225 2.58 -17.87 10.56
C ASP A 225 2.53 -16.65 9.65
N ASN A 226 3.01 -15.53 10.17
CA ASN A 226 2.97 -14.23 9.50
C ASN A 226 4.37 -13.74 9.13
N VAL A 227 4.47 -13.00 8.03
CA VAL A 227 5.74 -12.50 7.51
C VAL A 227 5.63 -11.01 7.17
N ILE A 228 6.57 -10.22 7.67
CA ILE A 228 6.80 -8.84 7.23
C ILE A 228 8.13 -8.82 6.49
N TYR A 229 8.12 -8.31 5.26
CA TYR A 229 9.33 -8.09 4.47
C TYR A 229 9.83 -6.66 4.66
N ILE A 230 11.14 -6.49 4.78
CA ILE A 230 11.83 -5.20 4.84
C ILE A 230 12.79 -5.10 3.66
N ASN A 231 12.72 -3.98 2.96
CA ASN A 231 13.63 -3.63 1.87
C ASN A 231 14.81 -2.84 2.43
N GLN A 232 16.00 -3.46 2.46
CA GLN A 232 17.19 -2.87 3.07
C GLN A 232 17.73 -1.68 2.28
N ALA A 233 17.38 -1.55 0.99
CA ALA A 233 17.78 -0.41 0.17
C ALA A 233 16.98 0.88 0.42
N SER A 234 15.96 0.83 1.28
CA SER A 234 15.11 1.99 1.55
C SER A 234 15.73 3.01 2.52
N ASP A 235 16.81 2.66 3.23
CA ASP A 235 17.43 3.46 4.30
C ASP A 235 16.48 3.88 5.44
N TYR A 236 15.28 3.29 5.52
CA TYR A 236 14.28 3.59 6.56
C TYR A 236 14.82 3.18 7.92
N SER A 237 14.91 4.15 8.84
CA SER A 237 15.44 3.95 10.18
C SER A 237 14.72 4.84 11.20
N GLY A 238 14.95 4.57 12.49
CA GLY A 238 14.37 5.35 13.57
C GLY A 238 12.84 5.45 13.48
N LEU A 239 12.33 6.68 13.42
CA LEU A 239 10.90 6.96 13.47
C LEU A 239 10.16 6.49 12.20
N GLU A 240 10.79 6.59 11.03
CA GLU A 240 10.17 6.17 9.76
C GLU A 240 9.98 4.65 9.72
N LEU A 241 10.99 3.89 10.16
CA LEU A 241 10.86 2.44 10.30
C LEU A 241 9.83 2.08 11.38
N TYR A 242 9.77 2.83 12.48
CA TYR A 242 8.80 2.61 13.55
C TYR A 242 7.36 2.70 13.05
N THR A 243 7.02 3.79 12.36
CA THR A 243 5.65 3.98 11.84
C THR A 243 5.34 3.05 10.67
N THR A 244 6.34 2.72 9.84
CA THR A 244 6.17 1.70 8.78
C THR A 244 5.86 0.33 9.37
N LEU A 245 6.51 -0.08 10.46
CA LEU A 245 6.20 -1.34 11.14
C LEU A 245 4.87 -1.28 11.92
N ALA A 246 4.40 -0.09 12.29
CA ALA A 246 3.04 0.08 12.78
C ALA A 246 2.00 -0.14 11.66
N HIS A 247 2.27 0.37 10.45
CA HIS A 247 1.43 0.19 9.25
C HIS A 247 1.37 -1.28 8.81
N GLU A 248 2.51 -1.96 8.73
CA GLU A 248 2.56 -3.36 8.28
C GLU A 248 2.21 -4.37 9.38
N GLY A 249 2.59 -4.07 10.62
CA GLY A 249 2.53 -4.99 11.76
C GLY A 249 1.40 -4.67 12.74
N TYR A 250 1.78 -4.02 13.84
CA TYR A 250 0.91 -3.77 14.99
C TYR A 250 0.74 -2.26 15.21
N PRO A 251 -0.49 -1.70 15.19
CA PRO A 251 -1.80 -2.34 14.99
C PRO A 251 -2.25 -2.48 13.51
N GLY A 252 -1.35 -2.36 12.53
CA GLY A 252 -1.68 -2.26 11.11
C GLY A 252 -2.14 -3.56 10.43
N HIS A 253 -1.64 -3.81 9.22
CA HIS A 253 -2.13 -4.87 8.33
C HIS A 253 -2.13 -6.26 8.95
N LEU A 254 -1.03 -6.66 9.57
CA LEU A 254 -0.93 -7.96 10.24
C LEU A 254 -2.02 -8.07 11.31
N TYR A 255 -2.08 -7.12 12.24
CA TYR A 255 -3.02 -7.12 13.34
C TYR A 255 -4.49 -7.11 12.87
N GLN A 256 -4.82 -6.28 11.86
CA GLN A 256 -6.15 -6.23 11.24
C GLN A 256 -6.54 -7.56 10.58
N THR A 257 -5.59 -8.19 9.86
CA THR A 257 -5.81 -9.45 9.16
C THR A 257 -6.07 -10.60 10.15
N ILE A 258 -5.21 -10.74 11.17
CA ILE A 258 -5.36 -11.83 12.15
C ILE A 258 -6.60 -11.64 13.01
N TYR A 259 -6.96 -10.40 13.37
CA TYR A 259 -8.16 -10.14 14.15
C TYR A 259 -9.41 -10.50 13.34
N SER A 260 -9.52 -9.98 12.11
CA SER A 260 -10.66 -10.26 11.22
C SER A 260 -10.77 -11.75 10.90
N GLY A 261 -9.64 -12.41 10.62
CA GLY A 261 -9.60 -13.85 10.34
C GLY A 261 -9.89 -14.75 11.55
N SER A 262 -9.74 -14.23 12.77
CA SER A 262 -10.12 -14.94 14.01
C SER A 262 -11.62 -14.84 14.32
N THR A 263 -12.36 -13.98 13.61
CA THR A 263 -13.81 -13.91 13.74
C THR A 263 -14.49 -15.08 13.02
N ASN A 264 -15.65 -15.53 13.50
CA ASN A 264 -16.44 -16.60 12.87
C ASN A 264 -17.27 -16.07 11.69
N ALA A 265 -16.64 -15.34 10.77
CA ALA A 265 -17.32 -14.76 9.63
C ALA A 265 -17.50 -15.77 8.48
N ASP A 266 -18.49 -15.53 7.61
CA ASP A 266 -18.73 -16.39 6.45
C ASP A 266 -17.49 -16.42 5.53
N PRO A 267 -17.04 -17.61 5.06
CA PRO A 267 -15.87 -17.72 4.18
C PRO A 267 -15.91 -16.84 2.94
N VAL A 268 -17.10 -16.46 2.45
CA VAL A 268 -17.24 -15.54 1.30
C VAL A 268 -16.51 -14.22 1.51
N ARG A 269 -16.33 -13.77 2.77
CA ARG A 269 -15.62 -12.53 3.09
C ARG A 269 -14.15 -12.57 2.72
N SER A 270 -13.53 -13.76 2.70
CA SER A 270 -12.14 -13.92 2.27
C SER A 270 -11.93 -13.68 0.77
N LEU A 271 -13.00 -13.64 -0.02
CA LEU A 271 -12.97 -13.39 -1.46
C LEU A 271 -13.12 -11.90 -1.82
N LEU A 272 -13.49 -11.06 -0.85
CA LEU A 272 -13.74 -9.64 -1.06
C LEU A 272 -12.52 -8.83 -0.62
N ASN A 273 -12.19 -7.80 -1.40
CA ASN A 273 -11.11 -6.88 -1.09
C ASN A 273 -11.66 -5.46 -0.95
N PHE A 274 -11.25 -4.77 0.12
CA PHE A 274 -11.68 -3.40 0.42
C PHE A 274 -10.44 -2.54 0.66
N GLY A 275 -9.81 -2.07 -0.43
CA GLY A 275 -8.54 -1.35 -0.38
C GLY A 275 -8.55 -0.16 0.57
N GLY A 276 -9.57 0.69 0.48
CA GLY A 276 -9.71 1.86 1.37
C GLY A 276 -9.93 1.52 2.84
N TYR A 277 -10.53 0.37 3.16
CA TYR A 277 -10.59 -0.12 4.54
C TYR A 277 -9.20 -0.57 5.00
N SER A 278 -8.55 -1.46 4.24
CA SER A 278 -7.30 -2.08 4.69
C SER A 278 -6.15 -1.06 4.77
N GLU A 279 -5.97 -0.26 3.73
CA GLU A 279 -4.91 0.76 3.64
C GLU A 279 -5.24 1.97 4.51
N GLY A 280 -6.52 2.34 4.56
CA GLY A 280 -7.01 3.40 5.43
C GLY A 280 -6.82 3.06 6.91
N TRP A 281 -7.06 1.81 7.32
CA TRP A 281 -6.81 1.33 8.68
C TRP A 281 -5.32 1.42 9.01
N ALA A 282 -4.48 0.85 8.15
CA ALA A 282 -3.03 0.84 8.36
C ALA A 282 -2.46 2.27 8.44
N THR A 283 -2.95 3.20 7.60
CA THR A 283 -2.58 4.62 7.64
C THR A 283 -3.14 5.33 8.89
N TYR A 284 -4.37 5.01 9.31
CA TYR A 284 -4.98 5.55 10.52
C TYR A 284 -4.16 5.18 11.78
N VAL A 285 -3.72 3.93 11.89
CA VAL A 285 -2.88 3.50 13.02
C VAL A 285 -1.41 3.89 12.86
N GLU A 286 -0.91 4.08 11.64
CA GLU A 286 0.39 4.73 11.36
C GLU A 286 0.41 6.11 12.03
N PHE A 287 -0.63 6.92 11.83
CA PHE A 287 -0.72 8.24 12.47
C PHE A 287 -0.82 8.17 13.99
N GLN A 288 -1.53 7.17 14.53
CA GLN A 288 -1.58 6.96 15.97
C GLN A 288 -0.21 6.54 16.54
N SER A 289 0.58 5.77 15.78
CA SER A 289 1.86 5.23 16.25
C SER A 289 2.92 6.30 16.57
N TYR A 290 2.83 7.50 15.98
CA TYR A 290 3.71 8.62 16.34
C TYR A 290 3.66 8.97 17.83
N GLN A 291 2.51 8.77 18.49
CA GLN A 291 2.38 9.04 19.93
C GLN A 291 3.04 7.97 20.82
N TYR A 292 3.30 6.78 20.26
CA TYR A 292 3.95 5.67 20.96
C TYR A 292 5.48 5.70 20.82
N ALA A 293 6.00 6.35 19.78
CA ALA A 293 7.42 6.43 19.54
C ALA A 293 8.13 7.17 20.68
N ASP A 294 9.31 6.67 21.09
CA ASP A 294 10.14 7.28 22.13
C ASP A 294 10.93 8.47 21.56
N VAL A 295 10.22 9.51 21.15
CA VAL A 295 10.75 10.77 20.63
C VAL A 295 10.08 11.96 21.29
N ASP A 296 10.66 13.15 21.12
CA ASP A 296 10.02 14.38 21.53
C ASP A 296 8.65 14.55 20.83
N GLN A 297 7.64 15.00 21.57
CA GLN A 297 6.27 15.08 21.06
C GLN A 297 6.12 16.12 19.94
N ASP A 298 6.90 17.21 19.96
CA ASP A 298 6.90 18.17 18.85
C ASP A 298 7.54 17.53 17.60
N VAL A 299 8.55 16.66 17.76
CA VAL A 299 9.15 15.89 16.63
C VAL A 299 8.14 14.88 16.08
N ALA A 300 7.46 14.10 16.93
CA ALA A 300 6.40 13.19 16.50
C ALA A 300 5.30 13.92 15.73
N ALA A 301 4.85 15.07 16.24
CA ALA A 301 3.84 15.90 15.60
C ALA A 301 4.30 16.44 14.24
N LEU A 302 5.56 16.89 14.13
CA LEU A 302 6.13 17.35 12.85
C LEU A 302 6.07 16.25 11.78
N TYR A 303 6.52 15.02 12.11
CA TYR A 303 6.50 13.91 11.16
C TYR A 303 5.07 13.50 10.78
N ARG A 304 4.16 13.41 11.77
CA ARG A 304 2.75 13.12 11.55
C ARG A 304 2.10 14.13 10.59
N LEU A 305 2.32 15.42 10.85
CA LEU A 305 1.77 16.51 10.03
C LEU A 305 2.34 16.49 8.62
N ASN A 306 3.66 16.33 8.48
CA ASN A 306 4.30 16.22 7.18
C ASN A 306 3.74 15.04 6.36
N ARG A 307 3.59 13.87 6.99
CA ARG A 307 3.01 12.68 6.35
C ARG A 307 1.56 12.92 5.90
N SER A 308 0.73 13.52 6.76
CA SER A 308 -0.66 13.85 6.45
C SER A 308 -0.77 14.85 5.29
N ILE A 309 0.03 15.92 5.31
CA ILE A 309 0.08 16.94 4.24
C ILE A 309 0.49 16.30 2.91
N MET A 310 1.53 15.46 2.90
CA MET A 310 2.01 14.81 1.68
C MET A 310 0.97 13.84 1.09
N LEU A 311 0.27 13.08 1.92
CA LEU A 311 -0.83 12.21 1.48
C LEU A 311 -2.02 13.03 0.94
N GLY A 312 -2.33 14.16 1.58
CA GLY A 312 -3.37 15.08 1.11
C GLY A 312 -3.04 15.72 -0.23
N ILE A 313 -1.82 16.23 -0.41
CA ILE A 313 -1.34 16.79 -1.69
C ILE A 313 -1.37 15.72 -2.79
N SER A 314 -0.88 14.52 -2.51
CA SER A 314 -0.85 13.42 -3.48
C SER A 314 -2.26 13.01 -3.91
N SER A 315 -3.21 12.96 -2.97
CA SER A 315 -4.62 12.65 -3.25
C SER A 315 -5.32 13.78 -4.04
N LEU A 316 -5.00 15.04 -3.75
CA LEU A 316 -5.53 16.19 -4.50
C LEU A 316 -4.97 16.23 -5.92
N LEU A 317 -3.69 15.91 -6.11
CA LEU A 317 -3.08 15.81 -7.43
C LEU A 317 -3.68 14.68 -8.26
N ASP A 318 -4.01 13.54 -7.65
CA ASP A 318 -4.69 12.44 -8.33
C ASP A 318 -6.02 12.90 -8.92
N ILE A 319 -6.85 13.58 -8.12
CA ILE A 319 -8.10 14.20 -8.61
C ILE A 319 -7.82 15.25 -9.69
N ALA A 320 -6.82 16.11 -9.49
CA ALA A 320 -6.47 17.16 -10.45
C ALA A 320 -6.09 16.58 -11.82
N ILE A 321 -5.28 15.53 -11.85
CA ILE A 321 -4.80 14.88 -13.07
C ILE A 321 -5.91 14.04 -13.70
N ASN A 322 -6.51 13.12 -12.94
CA ASN A 322 -7.41 12.11 -13.48
C ASN A 322 -8.85 12.60 -13.71
N TYR A 323 -9.30 13.62 -12.98
CA TYR A 323 -10.67 14.15 -13.10
C TYR A 323 -10.73 15.55 -13.72
N HIS A 324 -9.80 16.43 -13.36
CA HIS A 324 -9.76 17.83 -13.86
C HIS A 324 -8.84 18.01 -15.07
N GLY A 325 -8.04 17.01 -15.44
CA GLY A 325 -7.22 17.02 -16.64
C GLY A 325 -5.98 17.88 -16.55
N TYR A 326 -5.39 18.02 -15.36
CA TYR A 326 -4.09 18.65 -15.21
C TYR A 326 -3.05 17.90 -16.04
N ASP A 327 -2.29 18.64 -16.84
CA ASP A 327 -1.09 18.12 -17.50
C ASP A 327 0.14 18.28 -16.60
N ARG A 328 1.33 17.92 -17.11
CA ARG A 328 2.60 18.05 -16.38
C ARG A 328 2.87 19.49 -15.95
N ASN A 329 2.59 20.47 -16.79
CA ASN A 329 2.88 21.87 -16.52
C ASN A 329 1.93 22.41 -15.45
N ALA A 330 0.64 22.07 -15.53
CA ALA A 330 -0.35 22.44 -14.52
C ALA A 330 -0.03 21.77 -13.17
N THR A 331 0.37 20.50 -13.17
CA THR A 331 0.84 19.76 -11.98
C THR A 331 2.06 20.42 -11.35
N ALA A 332 3.07 20.74 -12.15
CA ALA A 332 4.27 21.44 -11.68
C ALA A 332 3.94 22.84 -11.16
N ALA A 333 3.07 23.59 -11.83
CA ALA A 333 2.64 24.91 -11.38
C ALA A 333 1.89 24.85 -10.03
N TYR A 334 1.04 23.85 -9.83
CA TYR A 334 0.34 23.62 -8.57
C TYR A 334 1.33 23.29 -7.44
N LEU A 335 2.23 22.32 -7.64
CA LEU A 335 3.26 21.96 -6.67
C LEU A 335 4.17 23.15 -6.31
N ASN A 336 4.55 23.97 -7.29
CA ASN A 336 5.31 25.20 -7.06
C ASN A 336 4.59 26.17 -6.11
N GLN A 337 3.28 26.34 -6.24
CA GLN A 337 2.50 27.26 -5.39
C GLN A 337 2.49 26.85 -3.91
N ILE A 338 2.70 25.56 -3.62
CA ILE A 338 2.70 25.01 -2.26
C ILE A 338 4.12 24.64 -1.78
N GLY A 339 5.17 25.11 -2.48
CA GLY A 339 6.56 25.02 -2.02
C GLY A 339 7.38 23.86 -2.59
N PHE A 340 6.83 23.05 -3.50
CA PHE A 340 7.54 21.98 -4.18
C PHE A 340 7.97 22.45 -5.58
N SER A 341 9.14 23.07 -5.66
CA SER A 341 9.62 23.69 -6.90
C SER A 341 10.53 22.83 -7.77
N ASP A 342 10.86 21.63 -7.32
CA ASP A 342 11.71 20.70 -8.09
C ASP A 342 10.92 20.10 -9.27
N PRO A 343 11.33 20.36 -10.52
CA PRO A 343 10.67 19.80 -11.70
C PRO A 343 10.71 18.26 -11.75
N GLU A 344 11.73 17.63 -11.18
CA GLU A 344 11.86 16.17 -11.17
C GLU A 344 10.80 15.54 -10.25
N ILE A 345 10.59 16.12 -9.07
CA ILE A 345 9.51 15.70 -8.14
C ILE A 345 8.15 15.82 -8.83
N ALA A 346 7.88 16.94 -9.48
CA ALA A 346 6.59 17.15 -10.16
C ALA A 346 6.35 16.15 -11.29
N ASN A 347 7.38 15.84 -12.08
CA ASN A 347 7.28 14.84 -13.15
C ASN A 347 7.06 13.43 -12.59
N ASN A 348 7.83 13.04 -11.57
CA ASN A 348 7.72 11.73 -10.95
C ASN A 348 6.34 11.53 -10.31
N MET A 349 5.81 12.53 -9.60
CA MET A 349 4.46 12.48 -9.03
C MET A 349 3.39 12.34 -10.12
N TYR A 350 3.52 13.10 -11.22
CA TYR A 350 2.59 13.00 -12.35
C TYR A 350 2.61 11.59 -12.95
N ASP A 351 3.79 11.01 -13.18
CA ASP A 351 3.94 9.66 -13.75
C ASP A 351 3.30 8.58 -12.87
N ILE A 352 3.61 8.59 -11.56
CA ILE A 352 3.04 7.63 -10.60
C ILE A 352 1.51 7.71 -10.55
N ILE A 353 0.95 8.92 -10.58
CA ILE A 353 -0.50 9.14 -10.50
C ILE A 353 -1.24 8.65 -11.73
N ILE A 354 -0.67 8.81 -12.93
CA ILE A 354 -1.30 8.30 -14.15
C ILE A 354 -1.17 6.78 -14.22
N GLU A 355 -0.06 6.22 -13.74
CA GLU A 355 0.16 4.79 -13.70
C GLU A 355 -0.82 4.07 -12.76
N ALA A 356 -1.12 4.68 -11.60
CA ALA A 356 -2.01 4.10 -10.60
C ALA A 356 -3.08 5.12 -10.11
N PRO A 357 -4.10 5.43 -10.95
CA PRO A 357 -5.18 6.34 -10.55
C PRO A 357 -5.93 5.87 -9.31
N ALA A 358 -6.32 6.81 -8.46
CA ALA A 358 -6.95 6.59 -7.16
C ALA A 358 -6.09 5.86 -6.10
N ASN A 359 -4.82 5.54 -6.39
CA ASN A 359 -3.98 4.79 -5.46
C ASN A 359 -3.70 5.57 -4.18
N TYR A 360 -3.40 6.87 -4.24
CA TYR A 360 -3.19 7.66 -3.01
C TYR A 360 -4.48 7.84 -2.20
N LEU A 361 -5.63 7.88 -2.89
CA LEU A 361 -6.92 8.07 -2.24
C LEU A 361 -7.27 6.91 -1.31
N LYS A 362 -6.95 5.64 -1.63
CA LYS A 362 -7.30 4.53 -0.71
C LYS A 362 -6.62 4.66 0.65
N TYR A 363 -5.38 5.14 0.69
CA TYR A 363 -4.65 5.39 1.93
C TYR A 363 -5.31 6.53 2.70
N TYR A 364 -5.39 7.70 2.07
CA TYR A 364 -5.72 8.91 2.82
C TYR A 364 -7.22 9.15 2.98
N VAL A 365 -8.03 8.96 1.93
CA VAL A 365 -9.50 9.01 2.07
C VAL A 365 -9.98 7.88 2.99
N GLY A 366 -9.35 6.70 2.92
CA GLY A 366 -9.60 5.62 3.87
C GLY A 366 -9.32 6.03 5.31
N CYS A 367 -8.12 6.57 5.57
CA CYS A 367 -7.74 7.07 6.89
C CYS A 367 -8.70 8.16 7.41
N LEU A 368 -9.00 9.16 6.58
CA LEU A 368 -9.92 10.25 6.95
C LEU A 368 -11.32 9.71 7.23
N SER A 369 -11.77 8.68 6.51
CA SER A 369 -13.06 8.04 6.80
C SER A 369 -13.08 7.37 8.17
N PHE A 370 -12.01 6.67 8.58
CA PHE A 370 -11.90 6.15 9.96
C PHE A 370 -11.89 7.27 11.01
N MET A 371 -11.16 8.36 10.75
CA MET A 371 -11.12 9.52 11.64
C MET A 371 -12.50 10.17 11.77
N ASP A 372 -13.20 10.39 10.66
CA ASP A 372 -14.52 11.01 10.63
C ASP A 372 -15.56 10.14 11.36
N ILE A 373 -15.52 8.81 11.16
CA ILE A 373 -16.37 7.86 11.89
C ILE A 373 -16.04 7.90 13.38
N ARG A 374 -14.77 7.79 13.77
CA ARG A 374 -14.36 7.87 15.19
C ARG A 374 -14.86 9.16 15.84
N ASP A 375 -14.67 10.29 15.18
CA ASP A 375 -15.02 11.60 15.72
C ASP A 375 -16.54 11.79 15.81
N LYS A 376 -17.31 11.24 14.85
CA LYS A 376 -18.78 11.13 14.93
C LYS A 376 -19.22 10.34 16.16
N PHE A 377 -18.74 9.12 16.33
CA PHE A 377 -19.13 8.27 17.47
C PHE A 377 -18.66 8.83 18.80
N LYS A 378 -17.47 9.43 18.87
CA LYS A 378 -16.99 10.13 20.06
C LYS A 378 -17.90 11.28 20.47
N LYS A 379 -18.39 12.05 19.49
CA LYS A 379 -19.34 13.14 19.73
C LYS A 379 -20.70 12.63 20.20
N GLU A 380 -21.21 11.56 19.59
CA GLU A 380 -22.54 11.02 19.91
C GLU A 380 -22.58 10.29 21.26
N LEU A 381 -21.52 9.57 21.61
CA LEU A 381 -21.44 8.80 22.86
C LEU A 381 -20.96 9.65 24.06
N GLY A 382 -20.24 10.75 23.83
CA GLY A 382 -19.70 11.61 24.88
C GLY A 382 -18.82 10.81 25.85
N ASP A 383 -19.12 10.91 27.15
CA ASP A 383 -18.37 10.23 28.23
C ASP A 383 -18.43 8.69 28.14
N LYS A 384 -19.36 8.13 27.35
CA LYS A 384 -19.44 6.69 27.12
C LYS A 384 -18.49 6.20 26.02
N PHE A 385 -17.88 7.11 25.26
CA PHE A 385 -16.95 6.72 24.20
C PHE A 385 -15.69 6.07 24.80
N ASN A 386 -15.38 4.87 24.34
CA ASN A 386 -14.15 4.17 24.66
C ASN A 386 -13.41 3.83 23.36
N LEU A 387 -12.16 4.30 23.21
CA LEU A 387 -11.39 4.12 21.98
C LEU A 387 -11.07 2.65 21.70
N LYS A 388 -10.74 1.89 22.73
CA LYS A 388 -10.43 0.47 22.63
C LYS A 388 -11.63 -0.35 22.20
N GLU A 389 -12.80 -0.07 22.76
CA GLU A 389 -14.07 -0.67 22.36
C GLU A 389 -14.43 -0.29 20.92
N PHE A 390 -14.24 0.97 20.53
CA PHE A 390 -14.45 1.42 19.15
C PHE A 390 -13.56 0.64 18.16
N HIS A 391 -12.26 0.54 18.43
CA HIS A 391 -11.34 -0.25 17.60
C HIS A 391 -11.71 -1.74 17.57
N GLU A 392 -12.15 -2.30 18.70
CA GLU A 392 -12.64 -3.68 18.77
C GLU A 392 -13.83 -3.92 17.84
N GLN A 393 -14.79 -3.00 17.82
CA GLN A 393 -15.94 -3.12 16.93
C GLN A 393 -15.57 -2.98 15.46
N ILE A 394 -14.67 -2.04 15.12
CA ILE A 394 -14.14 -1.90 13.75
C ILE A 394 -13.55 -3.23 13.26
N LEU A 395 -12.64 -3.82 14.06
CA LEU A 395 -11.95 -5.06 13.70
C LEU A 395 -12.88 -6.28 13.69
N THR A 396 -13.86 -6.32 14.58
CA THR A 396 -14.89 -7.37 14.62
C THR A 396 -15.80 -7.31 13.40
N ILE A 397 -16.20 -6.11 12.99
CA ILE A 397 -16.95 -5.92 11.73
C ILE A 397 -16.06 -6.33 10.57
N GLY A 398 -14.77 -6.01 10.58
CA GLY A 398 -13.79 -6.39 9.57
C GLY A 398 -13.96 -5.65 8.24
N PRO A 399 -13.16 -6.01 7.21
CA PRO A 399 -13.14 -5.29 5.94
C PRO A 399 -14.51 -5.16 5.27
N ALA A 400 -14.89 -3.92 4.96
CA ALA A 400 -16.13 -3.54 4.28
C ALA A 400 -16.05 -2.09 3.76
N PRO A 401 -16.96 -1.65 2.87
CA PRO A 401 -17.11 -0.23 2.54
C PRO A 401 -17.56 0.58 3.76
N PHE A 402 -17.12 1.84 3.87
CA PHE A 402 -17.39 2.69 5.05
C PHE A 402 -18.88 2.83 5.41
N PRO A 403 -19.83 2.97 4.46
CA PRO A 403 -21.25 3.01 4.78
C PRO A 403 -21.78 1.72 5.43
N VAL A 404 -21.16 0.57 5.13
CA VAL A 404 -21.50 -0.70 5.79
C VAL A 404 -20.89 -0.70 7.19
N LEU A 405 -19.62 -0.30 7.32
CA LEU A 405 -18.95 -0.21 8.61
C LEU A 405 -19.72 0.69 9.60
N GLU A 406 -20.09 1.90 9.19
CA GLU A 406 -20.89 2.83 10.00
C GLU A 406 -22.21 2.22 10.44
N LYS A 407 -22.96 1.60 9.51
CA LYS A 407 -24.25 0.98 9.83
C LYS A 407 -24.13 -0.09 10.92
N TYR A 408 -23.07 -0.89 10.91
CA TYR A 408 -22.88 -1.94 11.92
C TYR A 408 -22.43 -1.36 13.27
N LEU A 409 -21.63 -0.30 13.28
CA LEU A 409 -21.30 0.44 14.50
C LEU A 409 -22.53 1.11 15.12
N GLU A 410 -23.38 1.74 14.29
CA GLU A 410 -24.64 2.37 14.72
C GLU A 410 -25.55 1.33 15.41
N ASN A 411 -25.68 0.14 14.83
CA ASN A 411 -26.42 -0.97 15.44
C ASN A 411 -25.82 -1.44 16.77
N TYR A 412 -24.49 -1.52 16.87
CA TYR A 412 -23.82 -1.95 18.10
C TYR A 412 -24.07 -0.96 19.25
N TYR A 413 -23.88 0.33 19.00
CA TYR A 413 -24.08 1.38 19.99
C TYR A 413 -25.55 1.77 20.20
N GLN A 414 -26.47 1.14 19.46
CA GLN A 414 -27.91 1.46 19.47
C GLN A 414 -28.18 2.93 19.12
N LEU A 415 -27.37 3.46 18.21
CA LEU A 415 -27.48 4.81 17.66
C LEU A 415 -28.25 4.69 16.33
N GLY A 416 -29.57 4.50 16.40
CA GLY A 416 -30.42 4.27 15.23
C GLY A 416 -31.82 3.81 15.57
#